data_AF-A0A024FGS0-F1
#
_entry.id   AF-A0A024FGS0-F1
#
_cell.length_a   1.000
_cell.length_b   1.000
_cell.length_c   1.000
_cell.angle_alpha   90.00
_cell.angle_beta   90.00
_cell.angle_gamma   90.00
#
_symmetry.space_group_name_H-M   'P 1'
#
loop_
_entity.id
_entity.type
_entity.pdbx_description
1 polymer ?
#
loop_
_entity_poly.entity_id
_entity_poly.type
_entity_poly.pdbx_seq_one_letter_code
_entity_poly.pdbx_strand_id
1 'polypeptide(L)'
;MRNLITHEWFTIFTIIGLLAIVAAKFLNTMRFNDFLYVIGNSKYLKIYTKDQKFVDQFDSFLFINLALSSSIFIYYSYTTFVSPLTFELTIFLKLLFAISTIIIIKVLLERLIGSLFEIDSLIDNYLFQKTTFKNYSGIIFLIANLLLLYTSTNANVVIIATFILICLINLIGFLTSFKNYQKIINPNFFYFLLYLCALEIGPYVLLYKVIREYNA
;
A
#
# COMPACT_ATOMS: atom_id res chain seq x y z
N MET A 1 28.18 -16.03 0.72
CA MET A 1 27.21 -16.49 1.74
C MET A 1 26.32 -15.32 2.12
N ARG A 2 25.03 -15.38 1.78
CA ARG A 2 24.07 -14.35 2.21
C ARG A 2 23.90 -14.49 3.72
N ASN A 3 24.01 -13.38 4.46
CA ASN A 3 24.06 -13.38 5.92
C ASN A 3 22.87 -14.16 6.52
N LEU A 4 23.11 -15.24 7.27
CA LEU A 4 22.06 -16.17 7.72
C LEU A 4 21.05 -15.49 8.67
N ILE A 5 21.53 -14.58 9.52
CA ILE A 5 20.71 -13.89 10.55
C ILE A 5 19.69 -12.93 9.93
N THR A 6 20.01 -12.30 8.79
CA THR A 6 19.06 -11.38 8.13
C THR A 6 17.88 -12.14 7.52
N HIS A 7 18.11 -13.38 7.09
CA HIS A 7 17.06 -14.21 6.51
C HIS A 7 16.03 -14.69 7.51
N GLU A 8 16.42 -14.98 8.76
CA GLU A 8 15.49 -15.51 9.76
C GLU A 8 14.37 -14.52 10.09
N TRP A 9 14.72 -13.25 10.38
CA TRP A 9 13.73 -12.23 10.71
C TRP A 9 12.82 -11.89 9.53
N PHE A 10 13.37 -11.70 8.33
CA PHE A 10 12.54 -11.45 7.15
C PHE A 10 11.64 -12.64 6.81
N THR A 11 12.08 -13.86 7.07
CA THR A 11 11.25 -15.06 6.93
C THR A 11 10.08 -15.02 7.90
N ILE A 12 10.32 -14.73 9.18
CA ILE A 12 9.27 -14.61 10.20
C ILE A 12 8.23 -13.57 9.79
N PHE A 13 8.65 -12.36 9.41
CA PHE A 13 7.72 -11.30 8.98
C PHE A 13 6.95 -11.66 7.71
N THR A 14 7.60 -12.36 6.76
CA THR A 14 6.93 -12.85 5.55
C THR A 14 5.86 -13.90 5.87
N ILE A 15 6.14 -14.81 6.81
CA ILE A 15 5.17 -15.80 7.30
C ILE A 15 3.99 -15.11 7.99
N ILE A 16 4.23 -14.10 8.82
CA ILE A 16 3.17 -13.31 9.46
C ILE A 16 2.29 -12.62 8.39
N GLY A 17 2.90 -12.04 7.36
CA GLY A 17 2.18 -11.46 6.23
C GLY A 17 1.31 -12.48 5.49
N LEU A 18 1.83 -13.68 5.26
CA LEU A 18 1.10 -14.78 4.63
C LEU A 18 -0.07 -15.26 5.51
N LEU A 19 0.14 -15.41 6.82
CA LEU A 19 -0.92 -15.74 7.77
C LEU A 19 -2.03 -14.68 7.78
N ALA A 20 -1.68 -13.40 7.65
CA ALA A 20 -2.66 -12.32 7.55
C ALA A 20 -3.51 -12.45 6.26
N ILE A 21 -2.92 -12.80 5.11
CA ILE A 21 -3.67 -13.08 3.88
C ILE A 21 -4.61 -14.28 4.07
N VAL A 22 -4.12 -15.35 4.70
CA VAL A 22 -4.94 -16.55 4.97
C VAL A 22 -6.10 -16.21 5.92
N ALA A 23 -5.87 -15.39 6.95
CA ALA A 23 -6.91 -14.91 7.84
C ALA A 23 -7.97 -14.09 7.10
N ALA A 24 -7.57 -13.19 6.19
CA ALA A 24 -8.51 -12.44 5.35
C ALA A 24 -9.38 -13.37 4.48
N LYS A 25 -8.77 -14.41 3.87
CA LYS A 25 -9.49 -15.43 3.10
C LYS A 25 -10.45 -16.25 3.97
N PHE A 26 -10.06 -16.57 5.21
CA PHE A 26 -10.88 -17.32 6.14
C PHE A 26 -12.11 -16.53 6.62
N LEU A 27 -11.95 -15.23 6.88
CA LEU A 27 -13.06 -14.36 7.27
C LEU A 27 -14.16 -14.28 6.20
N ASN A 28 -13.78 -14.10 4.94
CA ASN A 28 -14.74 -14.04 3.85
C ASN A 28 -14.11 -14.51 2.53
N THR A 29 -14.30 -15.79 2.23
CA THR A 29 -13.73 -16.41 1.03
C THR A 29 -14.34 -15.87 -0.28
N MET A 30 -15.65 -15.56 -0.29
CA MET A 30 -16.29 -14.99 -1.49
C MET A 30 -15.73 -13.61 -1.81
N ARG A 31 -15.64 -12.74 -0.78
CA ARG A 31 -15.04 -11.41 -0.90
C ARG A 31 -13.57 -11.47 -1.30
N PHE A 32 -12.81 -12.40 -0.74
CA PHE A 32 -11.39 -12.59 -1.10
C PHE A 32 -11.22 -12.98 -2.57
N ASN A 33 -12.05 -13.89 -3.08
CA ASN A 33 -12.01 -14.26 -4.49
C ASN A 33 -12.36 -13.07 -5.40
N ASP A 34 -13.41 -12.31 -5.06
CA ASP A 34 -13.75 -11.09 -5.81
C ASP A 34 -12.61 -10.05 -5.75
N PHE A 35 -11.91 -9.93 -4.61
CA PHE A 35 -10.77 -9.05 -4.40
C PHE A 35 -9.57 -9.40 -5.30
N LEU A 36 -9.27 -10.68 -5.49
CA LEU A 36 -8.17 -11.11 -6.37
C LEU A 36 -8.38 -10.68 -7.83
N TYR A 37 -9.63 -10.52 -8.26
CA TYR A 37 -9.98 -10.08 -9.62
C TYR A 37 -10.16 -8.57 -9.75
N VAL A 38 -9.80 -7.75 -8.75
CA VAL A 38 -10.08 -6.31 -8.73
C VAL A 38 -9.47 -5.52 -9.90
N ILE A 39 -8.32 -5.96 -10.43
CA ILE A 39 -7.66 -5.29 -11.58
C ILE A 39 -8.50 -5.43 -12.85
N GLY A 40 -9.11 -6.59 -13.08
CA GLY A 40 -9.88 -6.88 -14.29
C GLY A 40 -11.39 -6.71 -14.11
N ASN A 41 -11.88 -6.73 -12.87
CA ASN A 41 -13.30 -6.74 -12.56
C ASN A 41 -13.65 -5.75 -11.45
N SER A 42 -14.46 -4.76 -11.80
CA SER A 42 -14.98 -3.76 -10.85
C SER A 42 -16.07 -4.28 -9.91
N LYS A 43 -16.48 -5.55 -10.01
CA LYS A 43 -17.51 -6.17 -9.16
C LYS A 43 -17.21 -5.98 -7.66
N TYR A 44 -15.97 -6.24 -7.24
CA TYR A 44 -15.56 -6.03 -5.85
C TYR A 44 -15.82 -4.59 -5.39
N LEU A 45 -15.37 -3.62 -6.20
CA LEU A 45 -15.52 -2.19 -5.93
C LEU A 45 -16.98 -1.73 -5.97
N LYS A 46 -17.90 -2.44 -6.62
CA LYS A 46 -19.31 -2.02 -6.69
C LYS A 46 -20.15 -2.61 -5.55
N ILE A 47 -19.86 -3.84 -5.15
CA ILE A 47 -20.62 -4.56 -4.12
C ILE A 47 -20.18 -4.11 -2.73
N TYR A 48 -18.89 -4.21 -2.43
CA TYR A 48 -18.40 -4.09 -1.06
C TYR A 48 -18.15 -2.65 -0.60
N THR A 49 -18.19 -1.69 -1.52
CA THR A 49 -18.15 -0.26 -1.19
C THR A 49 -19.39 0.19 -0.39
N LYS A 50 -20.56 -0.42 -0.63
CA LYS A 50 -21.81 -0.05 0.04
C LYS A 50 -21.90 -0.55 1.49
N ASP A 51 -21.20 -1.64 1.80
CA ASP A 51 -21.21 -2.28 3.11
C ASP A 51 -19.99 -1.90 3.97
N GLN A 52 -19.21 -0.91 3.51
CA GLN A 52 -17.95 -0.58 4.14
C GLN A 52 -18.17 0.06 5.52
N LYS A 53 -17.53 -0.54 6.53
CA LYS A 53 -17.43 0.04 7.88
C LYS A 53 -16.15 0.86 8.01
N PHE A 54 -16.13 1.77 8.97
CA PHE A 54 -14.94 2.60 9.26
C PHE A 54 -13.68 1.74 9.48
N VAL A 55 -13.79 0.65 10.24
CA VAL A 55 -12.75 -0.39 10.36
C VAL A 55 -13.36 -1.73 9.96
N ASP A 56 -12.84 -2.30 8.89
CA ASP A 56 -13.19 -3.64 8.42
C ASP A 56 -12.09 -4.62 8.80
N GLN A 57 -12.47 -5.72 9.44
CA GLN A 57 -11.53 -6.78 9.83
C GLN A 57 -10.83 -7.40 8.60
N PHE A 58 -11.55 -7.56 7.49
CA PHE A 58 -10.99 -8.09 6.25
C PHE A 58 -9.87 -7.19 5.71
N ASP A 59 -10.14 -5.89 5.61
CA ASP A 59 -9.16 -4.92 5.10
C ASP A 59 -8.00 -4.72 6.08
N SER A 60 -8.23 -4.88 7.39
CA SER A 60 -7.19 -4.80 8.43
C SER A 60 -6.15 -5.90 8.29
N PHE A 61 -6.57 -7.14 8.02
CA PHE A 61 -5.62 -8.25 7.77
C PHE A 61 -4.81 -8.03 6.49
N LEU A 62 -5.45 -7.55 5.41
CA LEU A 62 -4.73 -7.20 4.18
C LEU A 62 -3.76 -6.04 4.39
N PHE A 63 -4.11 -5.06 5.23
CA PHE A 63 -3.24 -3.95 5.59
C PHE A 63 -2.01 -4.41 6.38
N ILE A 64 -2.15 -5.36 7.31
CA ILE A 64 -1.02 -5.96 8.03
C ILE A 64 -0.03 -6.58 7.03
N ASN A 65 -0.52 -7.34 6.04
CA ASN A 65 0.32 -7.88 4.98
C ASN A 65 1.01 -6.77 4.16
N LEU A 66 0.27 -5.73 3.78
CA LEU A 66 0.83 -4.60 3.04
C LEU A 66 1.97 -3.93 3.82
N ALA A 67 1.77 -3.63 5.10
CA ALA A 67 2.75 -2.98 5.95
C ALA A 67 4.04 -3.80 6.09
N LEU A 68 3.91 -5.10 6.40
CA LEU A 68 5.05 -6.01 6.51
C LEU A 68 5.78 -6.16 5.18
N SER A 69 5.06 -6.51 4.12
CA SER A 69 5.66 -6.82 2.82
C SER A 69 6.30 -5.59 2.18
N SER A 70 5.70 -4.40 2.30
CA SER A 70 6.30 -3.16 1.78
C SER A 70 7.56 -2.77 2.56
N SER A 71 7.59 -3.00 3.88
CA SER A 71 8.75 -2.68 4.72
C SER A 71 9.95 -3.55 4.38
N ILE A 72 9.74 -4.86 4.20
CA ILE A 72 10.78 -5.81 3.76
C ILE A 72 11.30 -5.39 2.37
N PHE A 73 10.40 -5.10 1.45
CA PHE A 73 10.77 -4.73 0.08
C PHE A 73 11.57 -3.42 0.03
N ILE A 74 11.16 -2.39 0.78
CA ILE A 74 11.86 -1.11 0.87
C ILE A 74 13.25 -1.32 1.47
N TYR A 75 13.36 -2.11 2.54
CA TYR A 75 14.66 -2.43 3.15
C TYR A 75 15.59 -3.11 2.13
N TYR A 76 15.12 -4.15 1.44
CA TYR A 76 15.90 -4.83 0.40
C TYR A 76 16.31 -3.89 -0.75
N SER A 77 15.39 -3.04 -1.19
CA SER A 77 15.63 -2.07 -2.25
C SER A 77 16.73 -1.08 -1.87
N TYR A 78 16.68 -0.55 -0.64
CA TYR A 78 17.71 0.33 -0.12
C TYR A 78 19.07 -0.37 -0.07
N THR A 79 19.13 -1.59 0.48
CA THR A 79 20.39 -2.35 0.56
C THR A 79 21.01 -2.68 -0.78
N THR A 80 20.19 -2.76 -1.83
CA THR A 80 20.62 -3.15 -3.17
C THR A 80 21.08 -1.95 -3.99
N PHE A 81 20.41 -0.79 -3.89
CA PHE A 81 20.66 0.36 -4.75
C PHE A 81 21.41 1.52 -4.09
N VAL A 82 21.36 1.66 -2.76
CA VAL A 82 21.93 2.82 -2.06
C VAL A 82 23.21 2.44 -1.33
N SER A 83 23.10 1.61 -0.30
CA SER A 83 24.25 1.15 0.47
C SER A 83 23.92 -0.16 1.18
N PRO A 84 24.86 -1.12 1.22
CA PRO A 84 24.64 -2.37 1.94
C PRO A 84 24.49 -2.07 3.44
N LEU A 85 23.27 -2.23 3.96
CA LEU A 85 23.00 -2.13 5.40
C LEU A 85 23.16 -3.51 6.04
N THR A 86 23.80 -3.53 7.21
CA THR A 86 23.67 -4.65 8.14
C THR A 86 22.27 -4.64 8.74
N PHE A 87 21.65 -5.82 8.86
CA PHE A 87 20.32 -5.91 9.45
C PHE A 87 20.36 -5.69 10.95
N GLU A 88 19.57 -4.72 11.38
CA GLU A 88 19.26 -4.47 12.78
C GLU A 88 17.74 -4.45 12.95
N LEU A 89 17.24 -5.30 13.85
CA LEU A 89 15.80 -5.46 14.08
C LEU A 89 15.14 -4.14 14.51
N THR A 90 15.82 -3.33 15.31
CA THR A 90 15.33 -2.04 15.79
C THR A 90 15.13 -1.05 14.65
N ILE A 91 16.06 -0.99 13.69
CA ILE A 91 15.95 -0.14 12.50
C ILE A 91 14.79 -0.62 11.62
N PHE A 92 14.66 -1.94 11.42
CA PHE A 92 13.56 -2.50 10.64
C PHE A 92 12.18 -2.23 11.27
N LEU A 93 12.04 -2.40 12.59
CA LEU A 93 10.79 -2.11 13.29
C LEU A 93 10.43 -0.62 13.24
N LYS A 94 11.41 0.29 13.32
CA LYS A 94 11.19 1.73 13.10
C LYS A 94 10.68 2.01 11.69
N LEU A 95 11.26 1.39 10.67
CA LEU A 95 10.82 1.51 9.28
C LEU A 95 9.36 1.02 9.12
N LEU A 96 9.06 -0.15 9.66
CA LEU A 96 7.71 -0.74 9.63
C LEU A 96 6.68 0.15 10.30
N PHE A 97 7.01 0.66 11.49
CA PHE A 97 6.12 1.56 12.23
C PHE A 97 5.92 2.85 11.44
N ALA A 98 6.99 3.48 10.93
CA ALA A 98 6.91 4.70 10.14
C ALA A 98 6.00 4.54 8.90
N ILE A 99 6.17 3.46 8.12
CA ILE A 99 5.34 3.19 6.94
C ILE A 99 3.87 3.01 7.34
N SER A 100 3.61 2.22 8.39
CA SER A 100 2.25 1.95 8.87
C SER A 100 1.56 3.23 9.34
N THR A 101 2.25 4.03 10.17
CA THR A 101 1.72 5.29 10.70
C THR A 101 1.45 6.29 9.58
N ILE A 102 2.34 6.44 8.59
CA ILE A 102 2.14 7.34 7.45
C ILE A 102 0.87 6.95 6.67
N ILE A 103 0.65 5.66 6.43
CA ILE A 103 -0.55 5.22 5.69
C ILE A 103 -1.81 5.48 6.51
N ILE A 104 -1.81 5.17 7.81
CA ILE A 104 -2.97 5.37 8.70
C ILE A 104 -3.31 6.86 8.82
N ILE A 105 -2.33 7.72 9.12
CA ILE A 105 -2.53 9.16 9.24
C ILE A 105 -3.12 9.72 7.94
N LYS A 106 -2.61 9.29 6.78
CA LYS A 106 -3.12 9.75 5.49
C LYS A 106 -4.60 9.41 5.31
N VAL A 107 -5.01 8.19 5.61
CA VAL A 107 -6.42 7.76 5.52
C VAL A 107 -7.30 8.54 6.50
N LEU A 108 -6.83 8.77 7.74
CA LEU A 108 -7.58 9.53 8.74
C LEU A 108 -7.77 11.01 8.35
N LEU A 109 -6.73 11.65 7.81
CA LEU A 109 -6.82 13.02 7.31
C LEU A 109 -7.78 13.13 6.11
N GLU A 110 -7.70 12.19 5.17
CA GLU A 110 -8.62 12.11 4.02
C GLU A 110 -10.08 12.00 4.50
N ARG A 111 -10.37 11.16 5.50
CA ARG A 111 -11.71 11.06 6.10
C ARG A 111 -12.16 12.32 6.83
N LEU A 112 -11.28 12.94 7.60
CA LEU A 112 -11.60 14.17 8.33
C LEU A 112 -12.01 15.29 7.37
N ILE A 113 -11.31 15.42 6.24
CA ILE A 113 -11.67 16.34 5.17
C ILE A 113 -13.06 16.01 4.61
N GLY A 114 -13.38 14.73 4.41
CA GLY A 114 -14.71 14.30 3.95
C GLY A 114 -15.84 14.79 4.84
N SER A 115 -15.63 14.67 6.14
CA SER A 115 -16.58 15.11 7.16
C SER A 115 -16.71 16.63 7.23
N LEU A 116 -15.60 17.37 7.12
CA LEU A 116 -15.62 18.84 7.13
C LEU A 116 -16.37 19.45 5.94
N PHE A 117 -16.35 18.77 4.79
CA PHE A 117 -17.01 19.22 3.56
C PHE A 117 -18.36 18.54 3.31
N GLU A 118 -18.88 17.76 4.27
CA GLU A 118 -20.16 17.02 4.17
C GLU A 118 -20.25 16.12 2.92
N ILE A 119 -19.11 15.57 2.48
CA ILE A 119 -18.97 14.70 1.30
C ILE A 119 -18.47 13.29 1.68
N ASP A 120 -18.78 12.84 2.90
CA ASP A 120 -18.32 11.58 3.49
C ASP A 120 -18.51 10.38 2.55
N SER A 121 -19.69 10.26 1.93
CA SER A 121 -20.02 9.13 1.05
C SER A 121 -19.13 9.05 -0.19
N LEU A 122 -18.72 10.19 -0.76
CA LEU A 122 -17.82 10.22 -1.91
C LEU A 122 -16.39 9.87 -1.49
N ILE A 123 -15.93 10.44 -0.38
CA ILE A 123 -14.58 10.22 0.13
C ILE A 123 -14.40 8.79 0.61
N ASP A 124 -15.35 8.22 1.36
CA ASP A 124 -15.26 6.85 1.83
C ASP A 124 -15.21 5.86 0.66
N ASN A 125 -16.04 6.04 -0.37
CA ASN A 125 -16.00 5.19 -1.55
C ASN A 125 -14.66 5.31 -2.31
N TYR A 126 -14.12 6.52 -2.45
CA TYR A 126 -12.80 6.75 -3.05
C TYR A 126 -11.68 6.11 -2.22
N LEU A 127 -11.74 6.27 -0.89
CA LEU A 127 -10.79 5.68 0.05
C LEU A 127 -10.82 4.16 0.05
N PHE A 128 -12.00 3.55 -0.04
CA PHE A 128 -12.15 2.12 -0.19
C PHE A 128 -11.43 1.61 -1.44
N GLN A 129 -11.71 2.23 -2.59
CA GLN A 129 -11.10 1.86 -3.85
C GLN A 129 -9.58 2.00 -3.77
N LYS A 130 -9.08 3.14 -3.28
CA LYS A 130 -7.65 3.40 -3.10
C LYS A 130 -6.98 2.38 -2.18
N THR A 131 -7.61 2.08 -1.04
CA THR A 131 -7.10 1.10 -0.06
C THR A 131 -7.10 -0.31 -0.65
N THR A 132 -8.10 -0.65 -1.45
CA THR A 132 -8.18 -1.95 -2.14
C THR A 132 -6.99 -2.16 -3.08
N PHE A 133 -6.66 -1.20 -3.94
CA PHE A 133 -5.51 -1.31 -4.85
C PHE A 133 -4.16 -1.33 -4.11
N LYS A 134 -4.04 -0.59 -2.99
CA LYS A 134 -2.87 -0.67 -2.11
C LYS A 134 -2.74 -2.05 -1.47
N ASN A 135 -3.81 -2.58 -0.90
CA ASN A 135 -3.84 -3.92 -0.30
C ASN A 135 -3.49 -5.01 -1.33
N TYR A 136 -3.97 -4.86 -2.57
CA TYR A 136 -3.61 -5.74 -3.68
C TYR A 136 -2.11 -5.66 -4.00
N SER A 137 -1.54 -4.45 -4.02
CA SER A 137 -0.08 -4.26 -4.15
C SER A 137 0.70 -4.97 -3.03
N GLY A 138 0.12 -5.08 -1.83
CA GLY A 138 0.67 -5.84 -0.71
C GLY A 138 0.87 -7.33 -1.01
N ILE A 139 -0.03 -7.96 -1.79
CA ILE A 139 0.14 -9.36 -2.23
C ILE A 139 1.34 -9.48 -3.17
N ILE A 140 1.51 -8.52 -4.06
CA ILE A 140 2.64 -8.51 -5.01
C ILE A 140 3.96 -8.28 -4.31
N PHE A 141 4.00 -7.37 -3.33
CA PHE A 141 5.18 -7.21 -2.49
C PHE A 141 5.54 -8.52 -1.80
N LEU A 142 4.55 -9.27 -1.30
CA LEU A 142 4.82 -10.56 -0.67
C LEU A 142 5.46 -11.55 -1.67
N ILE A 143 4.91 -11.67 -2.88
CA ILE A 143 5.48 -12.54 -3.93
C ILE A 143 6.91 -12.09 -4.29
N ALA A 144 7.13 -10.79 -4.44
CA ALA A 144 8.45 -10.24 -4.73
C ALA A 144 9.46 -10.53 -3.60
N ASN A 145 9.04 -10.41 -2.34
CA ASN A 145 9.88 -10.73 -1.20
C ASN A 145 10.24 -12.22 -1.17
N LEU A 146 9.31 -13.13 -1.50
CA LEU A 146 9.61 -14.56 -1.62
C LEU A 146 10.67 -14.81 -2.70
N LEU A 147 10.56 -14.16 -3.87
CA LEU A 147 11.57 -14.25 -4.92
C LEU A 147 12.92 -13.71 -4.43
N LEU A 148 12.94 -12.53 -3.82
CA LEU A 148 14.16 -11.91 -3.30
C LEU A 148 14.83 -12.76 -2.22
N LEU A 149 14.05 -13.39 -1.32
CA LEU A 149 14.54 -14.16 -0.17
C LEU A 149 15.01 -15.58 -0.52
N TYR A 150 14.35 -16.25 -1.46
CA TYR A 150 14.55 -17.69 -1.67
C TYR A 150 15.09 -18.06 -3.05
N THR A 151 15.19 -17.11 -3.98
CA THR A 151 15.76 -17.39 -5.31
C THR A 151 17.13 -16.75 -5.48
N SER A 152 17.98 -17.39 -6.28
CA SER A 152 19.28 -16.85 -6.70
C SER A 152 19.17 -15.91 -7.91
N THR A 153 17.97 -15.37 -8.17
CA THR A 153 17.74 -14.44 -9.28
C THR A 153 18.41 -13.10 -8.99
N ASN A 154 18.68 -12.32 -10.04
CA ASN A 154 19.32 -11.02 -9.89
C ASN A 154 18.36 -10.06 -9.16
N ALA A 155 18.71 -9.68 -7.93
CA ALA A 155 17.88 -8.86 -7.05
C ALA A 155 17.46 -7.54 -7.72
N ASN A 156 18.35 -6.91 -8.50
CA ASN A 156 18.07 -5.66 -9.20
C ASN A 156 16.89 -5.82 -10.16
N VAL A 157 16.87 -6.93 -10.91
CA VAL A 157 15.81 -7.24 -11.89
C VAL A 157 14.48 -7.45 -11.17
N VAL A 158 14.47 -8.20 -10.07
CA VAL A 158 13.24 -8.46 -9.30
C VAL A 158 12.69 -7.16 -8.70
N ILE A 159 13.54 -6.31 -8.12
CA ILE A 159 13.10 -5.03 -7.54
C ILE A 159 12.53 -4.11 -8.61
N ILE A 160 13.23 -3.92 -9.74
CA ILE A 160 12.78 -3.04 -10.83
C ILE A 160 11.46 -3.56 -11.42
N ALA A 161 11.36 -4.85 -11.71
CA ALA A 161 10.14 -5.45 -12.26
C ALA A 161 8.96 -5.29 -11.30
N THR A 162 9.17 -5.53 -10.00
CA THR A 162 8.14 -5.36 -8.97
C THR A 162 7.70 -3.90 -8.87
N PHE A 163 8.64 -2.95 -8.89
CA PHE A 163 8.34 -1.52 -8.82
C PHE A 163 7.47 -1.08 -10.02
N ILE A 164 7.84 -1.49 -11.24
CA ILE A 164 7.05 -1.21 -12.45
C ILE A 164 5.64 -1.78 -12.33
N LEU A 165 5.52 -3.03 -11.87
CA LEU A 165 4.22 -3.72 -11.75
C LEU A 165 3.32 -3.02 -10.72
N ILE A 166 3.87 -2.58 -9.60
CA ILE A 166 3.13 -1.84 -8.56
C ILE A 166 2.70 -0.47 -9.07
N CYS A 167 3.58 0.24 -9.80
CA CYS A 167 3.21 1.50 -10.44
C CYS A 167 2.02 1.32 -11.39
N LEU A 168 2.03 0.27 -12.22
CA LEU A 168 0.94 -0.04 -13.14
C LEU A 168 -0.38 -0.30 -12.39
N ILE A 169 -0.35 -1.06 -11.30
CA ILE A 169 -1.56 -1.38 -10.53
C ILE A 169 -2.16 -0.16 -9.87
N ASN A 170 -1.33 0.67 -9.24
CA ASN A 170 -1.80 1.90 -8.61
C ASN A 170 -2.32 2.89 -9.66
N LEU A 171 -1.70 2.94 -10.85
CA LEU A 171 -2.17 3.74 -11.98
C LEU A 171 -3.53 3.25 -12.50
N ILE A 172 -3.72 1.94 -12.65
CA ILE A 172 -5.03 1.34 -13.01
C ILE A 172 -6.08 1.69 -11.96
N GLY A 173 -5.72 1.59 -10.66
CA GLY A 173 -6.61 1.95 -9.57
C GLY A 173 -7.05 3.41 -9.63
N PHE A 174 -6.11 4.31 -9.85
CA PHE A 174 -6.35 5.75 -10.02
C PHE A 174 -7.23 6.05 -11.24
N LEU A 175 -6.92 5.46 -12.41
CA LEU A 175 -7.72 5.63 -13.63
C LEU A 175 -9.15 5.13 -13.46
N THR A 176 -9.32 4.01 -12.76
CA THR A 176 -10.64 3.43 -12.47
C THR A 176 -11.44 4.37 -11.56
N SER A 177 -10.80 4.97 -10.56
CA SER A 177 -11.43 5.97 -9.68
C SER A 177 -11.85 7.19 -10.50
N PHE A 178 -10.96 7.71 -11.34
CA PHE A 178 -11.24 8.87 -12.19
C PHE A 178 -12.44 8.63 -13.11
N LYS A 179 -12.52 7.45 -13.73
CA LYS A 179 -13.67 7.07 -14.58
C LYS A 179 -14.99 6.98 -13.79
N ASN A 180 -14.96 6.41 -12.58
CA ASN A 180 -16.16 6.27 -11.76
C ASN A 180 -16.73 7.62 -11.29
N TYR A 181 -15.86 8.59 -10.99
CA TYR A 181 -16.27 9.90 -10.47
C TYR A 181 -16.24 11.04 -11.51
N GLN A 182 -16.05 10.73 -12.79
CA GLN A 182 -15.87 11.71 -13.86
C GLN A 182 -16.99 12.77 -13.92
N LYS A 183 -18.25 12.38 -13.69
CA LYS A 183 -19.40 13.31 -13.74
C LYS A 183 -19.37 14.37 -12.62
N ILE A 184 -18.75 14.05 -11.49
CA ILE A 184 -18.60 14.94 -10.33
C ILE A 184 -17.30 15.75 -10.45
N ILE A 185 -16.24 15.14 -10.99
CA ILE A 185 -14.92 15.75 -11.13
C ILE A 185 -14.87 16.78 -12.26
N ASN A 186 -15.49 16.52 -13.42
CA ASN A 186 -15.43 17.42 -14.57
C ASN A 186 -15.87 18.87 -14.27
N PRO A 187 -17.00 19.13 -13.58
CA PRO A 187 -17.39 20.50 -13.26
C PRO A 187 -16.49 21.15 -12.20
N ASN A 188 -15.80 20.36 -11.37
CA ASN A 188 -14.98 20.82 -10.24
C ASN A 188 -13.49 20.45 -10.39
N PHE A 189 -12.98 20.40 -11.64
CA PHE A 189 -11.65 19.86 -11.94
C PHE A 189 -10.51 20.57 -11.18
N PHE A 190 -10.63 21.88 -10.99
CA PHE A 190 -9.63 22.67 -10.26
C PHE A 190 -9.57 22.28 -8.76
N TYR A 191 -10.73 22.03 -8.13
CA TYR A 191 -10.78 21.55 -6.74
C TYR A 191 -10.20 20.14 -6.60
N PHE A 192 -10.45 19.27 -7.58
CA PHE A 192 -9.84 17.94 -7.61
C PHE A 192 -8.31 18.00 -7.76
N LEU A 193 -7.80 18.91 -8.60
CA LEU A 193 -6.36 19.15 -8.73
C LEU A 193 -5.75 19.69 -7.43
N LEU A 194 -6.42 20.63 -6.78
CA LEU A 194 -5.98 21.17 -5.49
C LEU A 194 -5.92 20.09 -4.40
N TYR A 195 -6.91 19.19 -4.37
CA TYR A 195 -6.91 18.03 -3.47
C TYR A 195 -5.71 17.09 -3.73
N LEU A 196 -5.47 16.72 -4.98
CA LEU A 196 -4.34 15.89 -5.41
C LEU A 196 -3.00 16.50 -4.95
N CYS A 197 -2.84 17.79 -5.17
CA CYS A 197 -1.62 18.52 -4.81
C CYS A 197 -1.45 18.67 -3.30
N ALA A 198 -2.50 19.06 -2.57
CA ALA A 198 -2.40 19.35 -1.14
C ALA A 198 -2.27 18.09 -0.28
N LEU A 199 -3.06 17.06 -0.57
CA LEU A 199 -3.21 15.91 0.31
C LEU A 199 -2.46 14.68 -0.20
N GLU A 200 -2.35 14.55 -1.52
CA GLU A 200 -1.69 13.39 -2.12
C GLU A 200 -0.19 13.62 -2.33
N ILE A 201 0.20 14.75 -2.90
CA ILE A 201 1.60 15.11 -3.22
C ILE A 201 2.26 15.91 -2.08
N GLY A 202 1.52 16.83 -1.47
CA GLY A 202 2.01 17.76 -0.43
C GLY A 202 2.78 17.10 0.72
N PRO A 203 2.27 16.03 1.35
CA PRO A 203 2.98 15.37 2.46
C PRO A 203 4.33 14.79 2.06
N TYR A 204 4.47 14.31 0.81
CA TYR A 204 5.75 13.78 0.32
C TYR A 204 6.78 14.89 0.09
N VAL A 205 6.34 16.05 -0.41
CA VAL A 205 7.21 17.22 -0.60
C VAL A 205 7.68 17.78 0.76
N LEU A 206 6.79 17.83 1.75
CA LEU A 206 7.14 18.23 3.11
C LEU A 206 8.14 17.26 3.76
N LEU A 207 7.91 15.95 3.64
CA LEU A 207 8.86 14.93 4.11
C LEU A 207 10.23 15.07 3.46
N TYR A 208 10.29 15.27 2.14
CA TYR A 208 11.55 15.48 1.43
C TYR A 208 12.29 16.72 1.94
N LYS A 209 11.56 17.82 2.19
CA LYS A 209 12.15 19.05 2.73
C LYS A 209 12.75 18.82 4.12
N VAL A 210 12.02 18.16 5.02
CA VAL A 210 12.49 17.85 6.39
C VAL A 210 13.73 16.96 6.36
N ILE A 211 13.76 15.93 5.51
CA ILE A 211 14.95 15.05 5.38
C ILE A 211 16.16 15.83 4.86
N ARG A 212 15.95 16.73 3.89
CA ARG A 212 17.04 17.54 3.33
C ARG A 212 17.60 18.53 4.36
N GLU A 213 16.74 19.18 5.15
CA GLU A 213 17.15 20.12 6.20
C GLU A 213 17.83 19.42 7.38
N TYR A 214 17.52 18.14 7.65
CA TYR A 214 18.23 17.34 8.65
C TYR A 214 19.63 16.92 8.20
N ASN A 215 19.84 16.74 6.89
CA ASN A 215 21.13 16.32 6.32
C ASN A 215 22.06 17.50 5.95
N ALA A 216 21.66 18.75 6.23
CA ALA A 216 22.43 19.98 6.02
C ALA A 216 22.95 20.52 7.34
#